data_AF-A0A9E1MS96-F1
#
_entry.id   AF-A0A9E1MS96-F1
#
_cell.length_a   1.000
_cell.length_b   1.000
_cell.length_c   1.000
_cell.angle_alpha   90.00
_cell.angle_beta   90.00
_cell.angle_gamma   90.00
#
_symmetry.space_group_name_H-M   'P 1'
#
loop_
_entity.id
_entity.type
_entity.pdbx_description
1 polymer ?
#
loop_
_entity_poly.entity_id
_entity_poly.type
_entity_poly.pdbx_seq_one_letter_code
_entity_poly.pdbx_strand_id
1 'polypeptide(L)' 'MQTKLTLRIEEELIKTAKVYSARSGKSVSKIVADLFKSIQNNNSNGVVTQNVSSLKGVIKNNVSESDYKTHLENKYL' A
#
# COMPACT_ATOMS: atom_id res chain seq x y z
N MET A 1 14.71 18.99 0.93
CA MET A 1 15.62 18.97 2.10
C MET A 1 15.92 17.53 2.47
N GLN A 2 17.16 17.18 2.77
CA GLN A 2 17.52 15.86 3.32
C GLN A 2 17.63 15.99 4.84
N THR A 3 16.83 15.22 5.57
CA THR A 3 16.84 15.19 7.04
C THR A 3 17.42 13.87 7.53
N LYS A 4 18.04 13.88 8.71
CA LYS A 4 18.65 12.70 9.33
C LYS A 4 17.66 12.10 10.33
N LEU A 5 17.36 10.81 10.16
CA LEU A 5 16.63 10.01 11.14
C LEU A 5 17.63 9.18 11.94
N THR A 6 17.57 9.28 13.28
CA THR A 6 18.37 8.46 14.19
C THR A 6 17.42 7.55 14.96
N LEU A 7 17.69 6.23 14.94
CA LEU A 7 16.87 5.21 15.58
C LEU A 7 17.66 4.54 16.71
N ARG A 8 17.01 4.28 17.85
CA ARG A 8 17.51 3.35 18.86
C ARG A 8 17.01 1.95 18.52
N ILE A 9 17.95 1.04 18.27
CA ILE A 9 17.68 -0.36 17.93
C ILE A 9 18.78 -1.23 18.51
N GLU A 10 18.49 -2.51 18.67
CA GLU A 10 19.43 -3.50 19.19
C GLU A 10 20.60 -3.72 18.23
N GLU A 11 21.77 -4.03 18.80
CA GLU A 11 23.00 -4.18 18.01
C GLU A 11 22.93 -5.35 17.03
N GLU A 12 22.32 -6.47 17.42
CA GLU A 12 22.14 -7.64 16.55
C GLU A 12 21.26 -7.34 15.33
N LEU A 13 20.27 -6.46 15.50
CA LEU A 13 19.44 -5.95 14.41
C LEU A 13 20.25 -5.07 13.45
N ILE A 14 21.17 -4.23 13.96
CA ILE A 14 22.09 -3.44 13.13
C ILE A 14 23.00 -4.35 12.29
N LYS A 15 23.56 -5.41 12.90
CA LYS A 15 24.41 -6.39 12.21
C LYS A 15 23.64 -7.08 11.09
N THR A 16 22.45 -7.58 11.39
CA THR A 16 21.58 -8.25 10.42
C THR A 16 21.22 -7.33 9.25
N ALA A 17 20.86 -6.07 9.54
CA ALA A 17 20.55 -5.08 8.51
C ALA A 17 21.75 -4.80 7.59
N LYS A 18 22.97 -4.71 8.13
CA LYS A 18 24.18 -4.52 7.33
C LYS A 18 24.48 -5.72 6.43
N VAL A 19 24.36 -6.95 6.95
CA VAL A 19 24.54 -8.18 6.15
C VAL A 19 23.56 -8.21 4.98
N TYR A 20 22.28 -7.93 5.25
CA TYR A 20 21.26 -7.87 4.21
C TYR A 20 21.54 -6.75 3.18
N SER A 21 22.00 -5.59 3.64
CA SER A 21 22.35 -4.46 2.78
C SER A 21 23.48 -4.80 1.80
N ALA A 22 24.51 -5.52 2.26
CA ALA A 22 25.62 -5.97 1.43
C ALA A 22 25.16 -6.98 0.37
N ARG A 23 24.30 -7.94 0.76
CA ARG A 23 23.75 -8.95 -0.15
C ARG A 23 22.81 -8.37 -1.20
N SER A 24 22.03 -7.36 -0.84
CA SER A 24 21.05 -6.71 -1.73
C SER A 24 21.63 -5.60 -2.60
N GLY A 25 22.86 -5.15 -2.34
CA GLY A 25 23.49 -4.01 -3.02
C GLY A 25 22.83 -2.66 -2.70
N LYS A 26 21.94 -2.60 -1.70
CA LYS A 26 21.24 -1.39 -1.28
C LYS A 26 21.76 -0.96 0.08
N SER A 27 21.99 0.35 0.29
CA SER A 27 22.31 0.86 1.62
C SER A 27 21.16 0.63 2.60
N VAL A 28 21.48 0.48 3.89
CA VAL A 28 20.47 0.36 4.97
C VAL A 28 19.49 1.54 4.93
N SER A 29 19.99 2.77 4.70
CA SER A 29 19.15 3.95 4.55
C SER A 29 18.16 3.84 3.39
N LYS A 30 18.55 3.24 2.26
CA LYS A 30 17.66 3.05 1.10
C LYS A 30 16.60 1.98 1.39
N ILE A 31 16.97 0.89 2.05
CA ILE A 31 16.03 -0.16 2.48
C ILE A 31 14.97 0.42 3.41
N VAL A 32 15.38 1.21 4.41
CA VAL A 32 14.45 1.85 5.36
C VAL A 32 13.59 2.90 4.67
N ALA A 33 14.14 3.67 3.72
CA ALA A 33 13.35 4.62 2.93
C ALA A 33 12.28 3.91 2.07
N ASP A 34 12.62 2.78 1.45
CA ASP A 34 11.67 1.97 0.67
C ASP A 34 10.56 1.41 1.59
N LEU A 35 10.89 0.97 2.81
CA LEU A 35 9.91 0.57 3.82
C LEU A 35 8.96 1.71 4.18
N PHE A 36 9.46 2.90 4.49
CA PHE A 36 8.60 4.04 4.84
C PHE A 36 7.67 4.45 3.69
N LYS A 37 8.14 4.37 2.44
CA LYS A 37 7.27 4.57 1.26
C LYS A 37 6.16 3.51 1.18
N SER A 38 6.50 2.25 1.45
CA SER A 38 5.51 1.16 1.50
C SER A 38 4.47 1.39 2.60
N ILE A 39 4.88 1.81 3.79
CA ILE A 39 3.97 2.15 4.89
C ILE A 39 3.06 3.33 4.54
N GLN A 40 3.59 4.36 3.86
CA GLN A 40 2.82 5.50 3.39
C GLN A 40 1.70 5.06 2.41
N ASN A 41 2.02 4.13 1.50
CA ASN A 41 1.06 3.60 0.54
C ASN A 41 -0.02 2.68 1.17
N ASN A 42 0.26 2.09 2.34
CA ASN A 42 -0.71 1.25 3.05
C ASN A 42 -1.64 2.06 3.96
N ASN A 43 -1.19 3.21 4.50
CA ASN A 43 -2.04 4.11 5.30
C ASN A 43 -2.93 5.02 4.47
N SER A 44 -2.71 5.11 3.16
CA SER A 44 -3.77 5.56 2.27
C SER A 44 -4.81 4.45 2.15
N ASN A 45 -5.78 4.47 3.05
CA ASN A 45 -7.09 3.85 2.83
C ASN A 45 -7.62 4.35 1.48
N GLY A 46 -7.30 3.61 0.41
CA GLY A 46 -7.54 3.95 -0.98
C GLY A 46 -7.09 5.35 -1.37
N VAL A 47 -5.85 5.52 -1.88
CA VAL A 47 -5.70 6.50 -2.97
C VAL A 47 -6.48 5.94 -4.15
N VAL A 48 -7.77 6.23 -4.13
CA VAL A 48 -8.64 5.97 -5.25
C VAL A 48 -8.05 6.81 -6.38
N THR A 49 -7.54 6.17 -7.43
CA THR A 49 -7.00 6.89 -8.58
C THR A 49 -8.09 7.82 -9.12
N GLN A 50 -7.73 8.95 -9.76
CA GLN A 50 -8.72 9.94 -10.22
C GLN A 50 -9.87 9.31 -11.01
N ASN A 51 -9.56 8.30 -11.83
CA ASN A 51 -10.54 7.54 -12.60
C ASN A 51 -11.51 6.75 -11.70
N VAL A 52 -11.01 6.09 -10.65
CA VAL A 52 -11.84 5.32 -9.73
C VAL A 52 -12.58 6.23 -8.75
N SER A 53 -12.11 7.46 -8.53
CA SER A 53 -12.77 8.45 -7.65
C SER A 53 -14.13 8.86 -8.22
N SER A 54 -14.25 8.93 -9.55
CA SER A 54 -15.53 9.16 -10.25
C SER A 54 -16.57 8.06 -10.01
N LEU A 55 -16.14 6.85 -9.64
CA LEU A 55 -17.02 5.71 -9.37
C LEU A 55 -17.53 5.71 -7.91
N LYS A 56 -16.90 6.51 -7.03
CA LYS A 56 -17.31 6.62 -5.63
C LYS A 56 -18.64 7.38 -5.54
N GLY A 57 -19.70 6.69 -5.13
CA GLY A 57 -21.06 7.26 -5.01
C GLY A 57 -21.98 6.96 -6.19
N VAL A 58 -21.51 6.22 -7.20
CA VAL A 58 -22.36 5.77 -8.33
C VAL A 58 -23.34 4.66 -7.92
N ILE A 59 -22.96 3.83 -6.94
CA ILE A 59 -23.80 2.75 -6.44
C ILE A 59 -24.77 3.31 -5.40
N LYS A 60 -26.08 3.03 -5.57
CA LYS A 60 -27.13 3.39 -4.61
C LYS A 60 -26.86 2.71 -3.26
N ASN A 61 -27.20 3.38 -2.16
CA ASN A 61 -26.88 2.90 -0.81
C ASN A 61 -27.51 1.54 -0.43
N ASN A 62 -28.51 1.06 -1.17
CA ASN A 62 -29.26 -0.17 -0.88
C ASN A 62 -29.16 -1.21 -2.00
N VAL A 63 -27.94 -1.46 -2.52
CA VAL A 63 -27.74 -2.56 -3.48
C VAL A 63 -27.47 -3.86 -2.72
N SER A 64 -28.27 -4.87 -3.03
CA SER A 64 -28.18 -6.22 -2.48
C SER A 64 -27.50 -7.17 -3.47
N GLU A 65 -27.06 -8.34 -2.99
CA GLU A 65 -26.50 -9.39 -3.86
C GLU A 65 -27.53 -9.89 -4.90
N SER A 66 -28.83 -9.79 -4.60
CA SER A 66 -29.91 -10.15 -5.51
C SER A 66 -29.96 -9.23 -6.74
N ASP A 67 -29.69 -7.94 -6.56
CA ASP A 67 -29.66 -6.96 -7.66
C ASP A 67 -28.53 -7.28 -8.63
N TYR A 68 -27.39 -7.77 -8.12
CA TYR A 68 -26.27 -8.20 -8.94
C TYR A 68 -26.60 -9.46 -9.74
N LYS A 69 -27.24 -10.47 -9.13
CA LYS A 69 -27.67 -11.69 -9.82
C LYS A 69 -28.68 -11.39 -10.92
N THR A 70 -29.65 -10.51 -10.65
CA THR A 70 -30.65 -10.05 -11.63
C THR A 70 -29.98 -9.32 -12.81
N HIS A 71 -28.96 -8.50 -12.54
CA HIS A 71 -28.20 -7.85 -13.61
C HIS A 71 -27.44 -8.85 -14.49
N LEU A 72 -26.82 -9.88 -13.89
CA LEU A 72 -26.11 -10.92 -14.63
C LEU A 72 -27.05 -11.74 -15.51
N GLU A 73 -28.24 -12.10 -14.99
CA GLU A 73 -29.26 -12.78 -15.78
C GLU A 73 -29.66 -11.94 -16.99
N ASN A 74 -30.09 -10.68 -16.81
CA ASN A 74 -30.48 -9.82 -17.93
C ASN A 74 -29.35 -9.53 -18.94
N LYS A 75 -28.09 -9.66 -18.54
CA LYS A 75 -26.94 -9.36 -19.39
C LYS A 75 -26.50 -10.55 -20.24
N TYR A 76 -26.71 -11.78 -19.75
CA TYR A 76 -26.18 -12.99 -20.36
C TYR A 76 -27.23 -14.03 -20.76
N LEU A 77 -28.45 -13.94 -20.22
CA LEU A 77 -29.62 -14.76 -20.60
C LEU A 77 -30.64 -13.90 -21.37
#